data_AF-A0AAY5EFE1-F1
#
_entry.id   AF-A0AAY5EFE1-F1
#
_cell.length_a   1.000
_cell.length_b   1.000
_cell.length_c   1.000
_cell.angle_alpha   90.00
_cell.angle_beta   90.00
_cell.angle_gamma   90.00
#
_symmetry.space_group_name_H-M   'P 1'
#
loop_
_entity.id
_entity.type
_entity.pdbx_description
1 polymer ?
#
loop_
_entity_poly.entity_id
_entity_poly.type
_entity_poly.pdbx_seq_one_letter_code
_entity_poly.pdbx_strand_id
1 'polypeptide(L)'
;MAEASISVDQDQFSCPICLDLLKDPAAIPCGHSFCMVCINDCWDQGDQRGVYSCPLCRETFSPRPVLRRNNMLAEVVEKLKKTEIQPASPAHCYARPGDLECDFCIGRKCKAMKSCLVCKVSLCETHLKPHLELPALKKHKLVKSSTELQEKICSQHDKVIEIYCRTDQSCICYLCTMDEHKGHDTVSAAAEVTQKQTQLNEVRRKTQQRIQEKEKKIQELKRAVNTLKRSAQTVVKESERIYTELICSIEKMRNEVKELIRAKERAELSRAEGLLDKLEQEIVDLKRRDTELEHLSHTEDPIHFLKHFQSVCKTSECEESLNITMNQCPSYDGVRKSLSRLKTQLENFCKEEFKRIPLHGNSPQSSLFKIEFECSTRTRLSEQMPGVHHGFKCSNCLMNPIQGPRFKSQSANMNLCQRCYQKRIRLPLDLFDRFDKPNYFINQGIFRK
;
A
#
# COMPACT_ATOMS: atom_id res chain seq x y z
N MET A 1 35.97 17.90 25.06
CA MET A 1 34.50 18.08 25.01
C MET A 1 34.21 18.90 23.76
N ALA A 2 33.41 18.37 22.83
CA ALA A 2 33.05 19.07 21.61
C ALA A 2 31.87 20.01 21.92
N GLU A 3 32.06 21.31 21.76
CA GLU A 3 30.95 22.27 21.72
C GLU A 3 30.27 22.17 20.35
N ALA A 4 29.08 21.58 20.33
CA ALA A 4 28.22 21.61 19.17
C ALA A 4 27.51 22.98 19.11
N SER A 5 27.91 23.84 18.17
CA SER A 5 27.13 25.03 17.82
C SER A 5 25.97 24.60 16.92
N ILE A 6 24.80 24.41 17.52
CA ILE A 6 23.55 24.21 16.80
C ILE A 6 23.11 25.60 16.30
N SER A 7 23.16 25.83 14.99
CA SER A 7 22.58 27.04 14.39
C SER A 7 21.05 26.94 14.48
N VAL A 8 20.47 27.58 15.50
CA VAL A 8 19.01 27.62 15.66
C VAL A 8 18.46 28.80 14.85
N ASP A 9 17.51 28.52 13.98
CA ASP A 9 16.89 29.51 13.09
C ASP A 9 15.99 30.47 13.90
N GLN A 10 16.18 31.78 13.75
CA GLN A 10 15.56 32.82 14.58
C GLN A 10 14.03 32.85 14.42
N ASP A 11 13.55 32.39 13.25
CA ASP A 11 12.13 32.27 12.92
C ASP A 11 11.37 31.30 13.84
N GLN A 12 12.05 30.33 14.47
CA GLN A 12 11.44 29.35 15.37
C GLN A 12 11.00 29.94 16.72
N PHE A 13 11.43 31.16 17.06
CA PHE A 13 11.07 31.85 18.30
C PHE A 13 10.27 33.14 18.06
N SER A 14 9.67 33.28 16.88
CA SER A 14 8.80 34.39 16.54
C SER A 14 7.39 34.19 17.13
N CYS A 15 6.77 35.29 17.55
CA CYS A 15 5.39 35.30 17.99
C CYS A 15 4.48 35.30 16.75
N PRO A 16 3.55 34.34 16.62
CA PRO A 16 2.65 34.26 15.45
C PRO A 16 1.66 35.42 15.30
N ILE A 17 1.50 36.25 16.34
CA ILE A 17 0.55 37.37 16.36
C ILE A 17 1.23 38.67 15.91
N CYS A 18 2.33 39.06 16.59
CA CYS A 18 3.05 40.29 16.26
C CYS A 18 4.21 40.09 15.27
N LEU A 19 4.53 38.83 14.94
CA LEU A 19 5.62 38.42 14.04
C LEU A 19 7.03 38.83 14.50
N ASP A 20 7.16 39.39 15.71
CA ASP A 20 8.43 39.67 16.37
C ASP A 20 8.90 38.51 17.24
N LEU A 21 10.19 38.49 17.59
CA LEU A 21 10.76 37.60 18.60
C LEU A 21 9.96 37.67 19.92
N LEU A 22 9.65 36.50 20.50
CA LEU A 22 8.79 36.38 21.68
C LEU A 22 9.22 37.29 22.85
N LYS A 23 8.36 38.25 23.21
CA LYS A 23 8.50 39.10 24.41
C LYS A 23 7.65 38.49 25.51
N ASP A 24 8.30 38.09 26.60
CA ASP A 24 7.68 37.40 27.73
C ASP A 24 6.82 36.21 27.27
N PRO A 25 7.44 35.17 26.69
CA PRO A 25 6.73 34.05 26.09
C PRO A 25 5.83 33.33 27.10
N ALA A 26 4.61 33.02 26.71
CA ALA A 26 3.72 32.12 27.42
C ALA A 26 3.26 30.99 26.51
N ALA A 27 3.32 29.76 27.02
CA ALA A 27 2.79 28.58 26.36
C ALA A 27 1.37 28.31 26.86
N ILE A 28 0.43 28.13 25.94
CA ILE A 28 -0.96 27.76 26.26
C ILE A 28 -1.13 26.22 26.21
N PRO A 29 -2.22 25.64 26.75
CA PRO A 29 -2.33 24.19 26.91
C PRO A 29 -2.16 23.34 25.64
N CYS A 30 -2.45 23.90 24.46
CA CYS A 30 -2.19 23.24 23.18
C CYS A 30 -0.70 23.21 22.75
N GLY A 31 0.21 23.73 23.57
CA GLY A 31 1.66 23.74 23.33
C GLY A 31 2.19 24.93 22.51
N HIS A 32 1.33 25.77 21.95
CA HIS A 32 1.74 26.95 21.19
C HIS A 32 2.18 28.10 22.12
N SER A 33 3.17 28.88 21.66
CA SER A 33 3.76 29.96 22.44
C SER A 33 3.55 31.32 21.78
N PHE A 34 3.22 32.33 22.59
CA PHE A 34 2.94 33.70 22.16
C PHE A 34 3.56 34.70 23.14
N CYS A 35 3.69 35.96 22.73
CA CYS A 35 3.95 37.04 23.68
C CYS A 35 2.76 37.13 24.65
N MET A 36 3.03 37.26 25.95
CA MET A 36 2.01 37.38 27.00
C MET A 36 0.95 38.44 26.68
N VAL A 37 1.38 39.60 26.18
CA VAL A 37 0.47 40.70 25.82
C VAL A 37 -0.39 40.31 24.61
N CYS A 38 0.23 39.80 23.54
CA CYS A 38 -0.47 39.47 22.30
C CYS A 38 -1.58 38.42 22.49
N ILE A 39 -1.36 37.40 23.32
CA ILE A 39 -2.39 36.38 23.56
C ILE A 39 -3.50 36.88 24.49
N ASN A 40 -3.18 37.76 25.45
CA ASN A 40 -4.19 38.40 26.28
C ASN A 40 -5.06 39.34 25.45
N ASP A 41 -4.46 40.22 24.65
CA ASP A 41 -5.18 41.13 23.75
C ASP A 41 -6.10 40.36 22.78
N CYS A 42 -5.62 39.23 22.25
CA CYS A 42 -6.42 38.39 21.36
C CYS A 42 -7.64 37.77 22.07
N TRP A 43 -7.51 37.42 23.35
CA TRP A 43 -8.62 36.90 24.16
C TRP A 43 -9.55 37.99 24.69
N ASP A 44 -9.02 39.19 24.94
CA ASP A 44 -9.78 40.34 25.44
C ASP A 44 -10.58 41.04 24.31
N GLN A 45 -10.16 40.88 23.05
CA GLN A 45 -10.89 41.34 21.86
C GLN A 45 -11.98 40.37 21.36
N GLY A 46 -12.03 39.14 21.89
CA GLY A 46 -13.02 38.13 21.52
C GLY A 46 -14.39 38.40 22.14
N ASP A 47 -15.46 38.15 21.37
CA ASP A 47 -16.85 38.25 21.85
C ASP A 47 -17.04 37.56 23.21
N GLN A 48 -17.82 38.18 24.10
CA GLN A 48 -18.09 37.82 25.51
C GLN A 48 -18.80 36.46 25.73
N ARG A 49 -18.57 35.45 24.88
CA ARG A 49 -19.16 34.11 24.93
C ARG A 49 -18.45 33.16 25.92
N GLY A 50 -17.42 33.63 26.63
CA GLY A 50 -16.70 32.83 27.65
C GLY A 50 -15.84 31.68 27.11
N VAL A 51 -15.68 31.58 25.79
CA VAL A 51 -14.87 30.54 25.11
C VAL A 51 -13.65 31.20 24.49
N TYR A 52 -12.47 30.74 24.87
CA TYR A 52 -11.17 31.28 24.42
C TYR A 52 -10.56 30.32 23.41
N SER A 53 -9.86 30.81 22.39
CA SER A 53 -9.26 29.93 21.37
C SER A 53 -7.80 30.25 21.10
N CYS A 54 -7.04 29.24 20.70
CA CYS A 54 -5.67 29.40 20.23
C CYS A 54 -5.66 30.06 18.82
N PRO A 55 -4.93 31.16 18.60
CA PRO A 55 -4.85 31.81 17.29
C PRO A 55 -4.21 30.95 16.18
N LEU A 56 -3.38 29.97 16.55
CA LEU A 56 -2.67 29.08 15.62
C LEU A 56 -3.48 27.84 15.23
N CYS A 57 -3.91 27.04 16.22
CA CYS A 57 -4.58 25.76 15.98
C CYS A 57 -6.10 25.80 16.19
N ARG A 58 -6.65 26.93 16.66
CA ARG A 58 -8.09 27.13 16.94
C ARG A 58 -8.69 26.22 18.00
N GLU A 59 -7.86 25.53 18.78
CA GLU A 59 -8.31 24.77 19.94
C GLU A 59 -8.98 25.70 20.97
N THR A 60 -10.13 25.28 21.49
CA THR A 60 -10.98 26.09 22.37
C THR A 60 -10.83 25.69 23.84
N PHE A 61 -10.88 26.67 24.74
CA PHE A 61 -10.71 26.52 26.18
C PHE A 61 -11.84 27.24 26.92
N SER A 62 -12.41 26.56 27.92
CA SER A 62 -13.36 27.13 28.88
C SER A 62 -13.18 26.38 30.21
N PRO A 63 -12.72 27.05 31.29
CA PRO A 63 -12.51 28.50 31.48
C PRO A 63 -11.23 29.04 30.80
N ARG A 64 -11.00 30.37 30.88
CA ARG A 64 -9.79 31.04 30.35
C ARG A 64 -8.52 30.37 30.90
N PRO A 65 -7.58 29.95 30.05
CA PRO A 65 -6.30 29.41 30.53
C PRO A 65 -5.53 30.46 31.33
N VAL A 66 -4.96 30.03 32.47
CA VAL A 66 -4.06 30.88 33.25
C VAL A 66 -2.71 30.93 32.55
N LEU A 67 -2.33 32.11 32.08
CA LEU A 67 -1.03 32.30 31.43
C LEU A 67 0.08 32.49 32.46
N ARG A 68 1.18 31.76 32.27
CA ARG A 68 2.42 31.94 33.01
C ARG A 68 3.56 32.13 32.03
N ARG A 69 4.53 32.97 32.41
CA ARG A 69 5.77 33.14 31.66
C ARG A 69 6.50 31.80 31.58
N ASN A 70 6.85 31.39 30.38
CA ASN A 70 7.74 30.28 30.13
C ASN A 70 9.20 30.75 30.29
N ASN A 71 9.78 30.49 31.46
CA ASN A 71 11.13 30.94 31.80
C ASN A 71 12.22 30.35 30.89
N MET A 72 12.03 29.11 30.41
CA MET A 72 12.98 28.48 29.49
C MET A 72 13.00 29.17 28.13
N LEU A 73 11.82 29.42 27.53
CA LEU A 73 11.73 30.15 26.26
C LEU A 73 12.25 31.58 26.41
N ALA A 74 11.96 32.23 27.54
CA ALA A 74 12.49 33.56 27.82
C ALA A 74 14.04 33.55 27.87
N GLU A 75 14.65 32.57 28.54
CA GLU A 75 16.11 32.46 28.64
C GLU A 75 16.76 32.21 27.27
N VAL A 76 16.17 31.33 26.45
CA VAL A 76 16.66 31.04 25.09
C VAL A 76 16.57 32.28 24.20
N VAL A 77 15.44 32.98 24.21
CA VAL A 77 15.25 34.22 23.46
C VAL A 77 16.21 35.33 23.89
N GLU A 78 16.46 35.48 25.19
CA GLU A 78 17.42 36.45 25.70
C GLU A 78 18.88 36.11 25.32
N LYS A 79 19.24 34.81 25.28
CA LYS A 79 20.54 34.36 24.77
C LYS A 79 20.69 34.65 23.27
N LEU A 80 19.63 34.48 22.48
CA LEU A 80 19.63 34.84 21.06
C LEU A 80 19.83 36.34 20.86
N LYS A 81 19.08 37.20 21.59
CA LYS A 81 19.26 38.67 21.54
C LYS A 81 20.67 39.11 21.93
N LYS A 82 21.28 38.48 22.93
CA LYS A 82 22.65 38.80 23.38
C LYS A 82 23.72 38.38 22.38
N THR A 83 23.42 37.41 21.52
CA THR A 83 24.32 37.00 20.42
C THR A 83 24.28 38.01 19.27
N GLU A 84 23.22 38.83 19.19
CA GLU A 84 22.99 39.84 18.14
C GLU A 84 23.49 41.26 18.51
N ILE A 85 23.69 41.56 19.82
CA ILE A 85 24.02 42.91 20.34
C ILE A 85 25.35 42.94 21.13
N GLN A 86 26.30 42.03 20.87
CA GLN A 86 27.69 42.30 21.26
C GLN A 86 28.33 43.20 20.20
N PRO A 87 28.94 44.35 20.56
CA PRO A 87 29.79 45.05 19.63
C PRO A 87 30.91 44.09 19.29
N ALA A 88 30.92 43.65 18.05
CA ALA A 88 31.96 42.80 17.51
C ALA A 88 33.32 43.33 17.97
N SER A 89 34.11 42.44 18.57
CA SER A 89 35.55 42.62 18.69
C SER A 89 36.13 43.18 17.38
N PRO A 90 37.24 43.94 17.39
CA PRO A 90 37.90 44.48 16.20
C PRO A 90 38.23 43.44 15.10
N ALA A 91 38.02 42.14 15.38
CA ALA A 91 38.22 41.03 14.48
C ALA A 91 37.16 40.86 13.37
N HIS A 92 35.99 41.52 13.41
CA HIS A 92 34.93 41.32 12.39
C HIS A 92 34.92 42.35 11.25
N CYS A 93 35.86 43.29 11.21
CA CYS A 93 35.92 44.32 10.15
C CYS A 93 36.56 43.81 8.84
N TYR A 94 37.20 42.63 8.88
CA TYR A 94 38.02 42.11 7.78
C TYR A 94 37.21 41.33 6.75
N ALA A 95 37.60 41.46 5.48
CA ALA A 95 37.00 40.70 4.39
C ALA A 95 37.32 39.19 4.55
N ARG A 96 36.29 38.34 4.46
CA ARG A 96 36.45 36.88 4.40
C ARG A 96 36.58 36.41 2.94
N PRO A 97 37.02 35.17 2.68
CA PRO A 97 36.97 34.61 1.33
C PRO A 97 35.56 34.71 0.74
N GLY A 98 35.42 35.40 -0.40
CA GLY A 98 34.14 35.69 -1.05
C GLY A 98 33.54 37.08 -0.74
N ASP A 99 34.04 37.79 0.26
CA ASP A 99 33.69 39.20 0.48
C ASP A 99 34.49 40.10 -0.46
N LEU A 100 33.84 41.17 -0.96
CA LEU A 100 34.53 42.22 -1.70
C LEU A 100 35.38 43.06 -0.73
N GLU A 101 36.67 43.19 -1.02
CA GLU A 101 37.62 43.93 -0.19
C GLU A 101 37.55 45.44 -0.43
N CYS A 102 37.93 46.24 0.57
CA CYS A 102 38.08 47.68 0.43
C CYS A 102 39.41 48.06 -0.25
N ASP A 103 39.34 48.96 -1.23
CA ASP A 103 40.48 49.37 -2.06
C ASP A 103 41.49 50.31 -1.36
N PHE A 104 41.07 51.02 -0.31
CA PHE A 104 41.93 51.99 0.40
C PHE A 104 42.52 51.45 1.71
N CYS A 105 42.10 50.27 2.17
CA CYS A 105 42.68 49.66 3.36
C CYS A 105 44.14 49.29 3.11
N ILE A 106 45.05 49.84 3.91
CA ILE A 106 46.47 49.48 3.89
C ILE A 106 46.67 48.28 4.82
N GLY A 107 47.27 47.19 4.30
CA GLY A 107 47.48 45.95 5.05
C GLY A 107 46.31 44.97 4.93
N ARG A 108 45.79 44.45 6.06
CA ARG A 108 44.66 43.51 6.04
C ARG A 108 43.38 44.26 5.67
N LYS A 109 42.78 43.90 4.52
CA LYS A 109 41.67 44.66 3.95
C LYS A 109 40.33 44.39 4.66
N CYS A 110 39.57 45.46 4.85
CA CYS A 110 38.23 45.39 5.42
C CYS A 110 37.19 45.02 4.36
N LYS A 111 36.06 44.46 4.80
CA LYS A 111 34.90 44.21 3.91
C LYS A 111 34.35 45.53 3.36
N ALA A 112 34.18 45.61 2.06
CA ALA A 112 33.53 46.74 1.41
C ALA A 112 32.02 46.72 1.64
N MET A 113 31.46 47.86 2.03
CA MET A 113 30.04 48.06 2.31
C MET A 113 29.30 48.71 1.15
N LYS A 114 29.96 49.65 0.47
CA LYS A 114 29.44 50.32 -0.73
C LYS A 114 30.56 50.51 -1.74
N SER A 115 30.19 50.55 -3.01
CA SER A 115 31.10 50.92 -4.09
C SER A 115 30.69 52.28 -4.65
N CYS A 116 31.68 53.14 -4.91
CA CYS A 116 31.50 54.45 -5.49
C CYS A 116 31.66 54.35 -7.01
N LEU A 117 30.61 54.66 -7.77
CA LEU A 117 30.64 54.58 -9.23
C LEU A 117 31.49 55.67 -9.89
N VAL A 118 31.76 56.76 -9.16
CA VAL A 118 32.58 57.88 -9.65
C VAL A 118 34.06 57.59 -9.40
N CYS A 119 34.41 57.19 -8.18
CA CYS A 119 35.78 56.83 -7.82
C CYS A 119 36.18 55.42 -8.28
N LYS A 120 35.21 54.57 -8.66
CA LYS A 120 35.40 53.19 -9.15
C LYS A 120 36.09 52.26 -8.15
N VAL A 121 35.70 52.45 -6.90
CA VAL A 121 36.33 51.83 -5.73
C VAL A 121 35.28 51.34 -4.75
N SER A 122 35.62 50.28 -4.03
CA SER A 122 34.85 49.63 -3.00
C SER A 122 35.37 50.07 -1.63
N LEU A 123 34.46 50.58 -0.80
CA LEU A 123 34.75 51.30 0.44
C LEU A 123 34.21 50.49 1.63
N CYS A 124 35.07 50.21 2.60
CA CYS A 124 34.62 49.79 3.93
C CYS A 124 34.03 50.99 4.69
N GLU A 125 33.44 50.74 5.85
CA GLU A 125 32.75 51.77 6.63
C GLU A 125 33.61 53.02 6.91
N THR A 126 34.89 52.85 7.24
CA THR A 126 35.80 53.97 7.51
C THR A 126 36.09 54.80 6.27
N HIS A 127 36.35 54.17 5.12
CA HIS A 127 36.61 54.86 3.85
C HIS A 127 35.34 55.36 3.16
N LEU A 128 34.17 54.91 3.61
CA LEU A 128 32.88 55.41 3.16
C LEU A 128 32.52 56.76 3.82
N LYS A 129 32.95 57.01 5.07
CA LYS A 129 32.64 58.26 5.81
C LYS A 129 32.94 59.55 5.03
N PRO A 130 34.12 59.72 4.37
CA PRO A 130 34.38 60.90 3.57
C PRO A 130 33.35 61.12 2.44
N HIS A 131 32.83 60.04 1.85
CA HIS A 131 31.79 60.12 0.81
C HIS A 131 30.41 60.49 1.37
N LEU A 132 30.19 60.31 2.68
CA LEU A 132 28.94 60.67 3.35
C LEU A 132 29.00 62.04 4.02
N GLU A 133 30.18 62.56 4.33
CA GLU A 133 30.36 63.77 5.15
C GLU A 133 30.87 64.96 4.35
N LEU A 134 31.83 64.76 3.43
CA LEU A 134 32.44 65.86 2.67
C LEU A 134 31.54 66.36 1.53
N PRO A 135 31.24 67.67 1.43
CA PRO A 135 30.38 68.21 0.39
C PRO A 135 30.79 67.87 -1.05
N ALA A 136 32.09 67.76 -1.32
CA ALA A 136 32.62 67.39 -2.64
C ALA A 136 32.31 65.93 -3.01
N LEU A 137 32.35 65.02 -2.05
CA LEU A 137 32.20 63.56 -2.29
C LEU A 137 30.77 63.06 -2.05
N LYS A 138 29.93 63.81 -1.31
CA LYS A 138 28.50 63.53 -1.11
C LYS A 138 27.71 63.37 -2.41
N LYS A 139 28.17 64.00 -3.50
CA LYS A 139 27.55 63.91 -4.83
C LYS A 139 27.90 62.62 -5.57
N HIS A 140 28.84 61.82 -5.06
CA HIS A 140 29.22 60.57 -5.70
C HIS A 140 28.13 59.51 -5.53
N LYS A 141 27.78 58.83 -6.63
CA LYS A 141 26.79 57.76 -6.62
C LYS A 141 27.37 56.50 -5.96
N LEU A 142 26.84 56.17 -4.78
CA LEU A 142 27.20 54.98 -4.02
C LEU A 142 26.17 53.87 -4.24
N VAL A 143 26.63 52.67 -4.57
CA VAL A 143 25.81 51.47 -4.73
C VAL A 143 26.22 50.40 -3.71
N LYS A 144 25.36 49.41 -3.46
CA LYS A 144 25.73 48.24 -2.65
C LYS A 144 26.98 47.60 -3.23
N SER A 145 27.96 47.27 -2.37
CA SER A 145 29.17 46.57 -2.80
C SER A 145 28.79 45.23 -3.45
N SER A 146 29.27 45.00 -4.67
CA SER A 146 29.12 43.75 -5.41
C SER A 146 30.42 43.49 -6.16
N THR A 147 30.82 42.23 -6.23
CA THR A 147 32.00 41.76 -7.00
C THR A 147 31.91 42.14 -8.48
N GLU A 148 30.70 42.43 -8.97
CA GLU A 148 30.37 42.78 -10.35
C GLU A 148 30.39 44.30 -10.60
N LEU A 149 31.12 45.09 -9.81
CA LEU A 149 31.23 46.55 -10.03
C LEU A 149 31.71 46.87 -11.46
N GLN A 150 32.63 46.05 -11.98
CA GLN A 150 33.16 46.18 -13.35
C GLN A 150 32.09 45.91 -14.42
N GLU A 151 31.08 45.07 -14.15
CA GLU A 151 29.97 44.82 -15.10
C GLU A 151 29.02 46.02 -15.22
N LYS A 152 29.10 46.98 -14.29
CA LYS A 152 28.33 48.22 -14.31
C LYS A 152 29.09 49.37 -14.96
N ILE A 153 30.33 49.14 -15.39
CA ILE A 153 31.20 50.12 -16.04
C ILE A 153 31.48 49.63 -17.45
N CYS A 154 31.34 50.53 -18.43
CA CYS A 154 31.65 50.24 -19.82
C CYS A 154 33.16 50.04 -19.96
N SER A 155 33.56 48.88 -20.49
CA SER A 155 34.96 48.51 -20.68
C SER A 155 35.71 49.42 -21.64
N GLN A 156 35.03 50.00 -22.63
CA GLN A 156 35.65 50.89 -23.64
C GLN A 156 35.80 52.34 -23.16
N HIS A 157 34.79 52.85 -22.46
CA HIS A 157 34.68 54.27 -22.16
C HIS A 157 34.87 54.62 -20.69
N ASP A 158 34.96 53.60 -19.83
CA ASP A 158 35.16 53.73 -18.39
C ASP A 158 34.09 54.66 -17.75
N LYS A 159 32.86 54.55 -18.26
CA LYS A 159 31.63 55.24 -17.81
C LYS A 159 30.59 54.23 -17.35
N VAL A 160 29.72 54.63 -16.43
CA VAL A 160 28.63 53.78 -15.93
C VAL A 160 27.69 53.39 -17.07
N ILE A 161 27.30 52.11 -17.09
CA ILE A 161 26.31 51.56 -18.00
C ILE A 161 24.91 51.82 -17.43
N GLU A 162 24.12 52.65 -18.11
CA GLU A 162 22.77 53.03 -17.67
C GLU A 162 21.74 53.03 -18.82
N ILE A 163 22.17 52.71 -20.04
CA ILE A 163 21.37 52.72 -21.26
C ILE A 163 21.29 51.29 -21.79
N TYR A 164 20.16 50.89 -22.35
CA TYR A 164 19.96 49.63 -23.04
C TYR A 164 19.70 49.89 -24.52
N CYS A 165 20.51 49.27 -25.38
CA CYS A 165 20.27 49.24 -26.82
C CYS A 165 19.36 48.07 -27.15
N ARG A 166 18.16 48.33 -27.65
CA ARG A 166 17.20 47.29 -28.06
C ARG A 166 17.60 46.59 -29.35
N THR A 167 18.23 47.34 -30.26
CA THR A 167 18.71 46.81 -31.54
C THR A 167 19.74 45.70 -31.31
N ASP A 168 20.72 45.94 -30.43
CA ASP A 168 21.81 44.99 -30.16
C ASP A 168 21.60 44.16 -28.88
N GLN A 169 20.52 44.45 -28.15
CA GLN A 169 20.13 43.80 -26.90
C GLN A 169 21.21 43.83 -25.80
N SER A 170 21.94 44.94 -25.70
CA SER A 170 23.08 45.12 -24.80
C SER A 170 22.94 46.36 -23.91
N CYS A 171 23.55 46.30 -22.72
CA CYS A 171 23.64 47.45 -21.82
C CYS A 171 24.90 48.27 -22.15
N ILE A 172 24.74 49.56 -22.39
CA ILE A 172 25.80 50.48 -22.86
C ILE A 172 25.88 51.77 -22.02
N CYS A 173 26.98 52.52 -22.16
CA CYS A 173 27.12 53.86 -21.57
C CYS A 173 26.73 54.96 -22.56
N TYR A 174 26.66 56.22 -22.10
CA TYR A 174 26.25 57.34 -22.96
C TYR A 174 27.21 57.65 -24.12
N LEU A 175 28.51 57.32 -24.00
CA LEU A 175 29.48 57.50 -25.08
C LEU A 175 29.27 56.46 -26.20
N CYS A 176 29.03 55.20 -25.84
CA CYS A 176 28.64 54.15 -26.79
C CYS A 176 27.44 54.55 -27.66
N THR A 177 26.46 55.28 -27.10
CA THR A 177 25.29 55.76 -27.84
C THR A 177 25.65 56.77 -28.93
N MET A 178 26.71 57.55 -28.74
CA MET A 178 27.16 58.57 -29.70
C MET A 178 28.13 58.01 -30.75
N ASP A 179 28.80 56.90 -30.42
CA ASP A 179 29.81 56.23 -31.25
C ASP A 179 29.22 54.98 -31.94
N GLU A 180 29.51 53.79 -31.42
CA GLU A 180 29.19 52.49 -32.04
C GLU A 180 27.68 52.23 -32.22
N HIS A 181 26.84 52.75 -31.31
CA HIS A 181 25.39 52.54 -31.33
C HIS A 181 24.62 53.75 -31.87
N LYS A 182 25.29 54.61 -32.65
CA LYS A 182 24.68 55.82 -33.20
C LYS A 182 23.53 55.47 -34.14
N GLY A 183 22.33 55.94 -33.79
CA GLY A 183 21.11 55.70 -34.57
C GLY A 183 20.37 54.40 -34.24
N HIS A 184 20.82 53.64 -33.24
CA HIS A 184 20.08 52.47 -32.74
C HIS A 184 18.93 52.87 -31.79
N ASP A 185 17.97 51.97 -31.58
CA ASP A 185 16.90 52.18 -30.60
C ASP A 185 17.45 51.99 -29.18
N THR A 186 17.75 53.10 -28.52
CA THR A 186 18.30 53.12 -27.16
C THR A 186 17.32 53.72 -26.18
N VAL A 187 17.18 53.07 -25.02
CA VAL A 187 16.35 53.53 -23.91
C VAL A 187 17.13 53.46 -22.61
N SER A 188 16.66 54.11 -21.53
CA SER A 188 17.29 53.92 -20.23
C SER A 188 17.09 52.47 -19.76
N ALA A 189 18.10 51.91 -19.11
CA ALA A 189 18.01 50.55 -18.57
C ALA A 189 16.84 50.41 -17.58
N ALA A 190 16.53 51.45 -16.80
CA ALA A 190 15.38 51.47 -15.90
C ALA A 190 14.03 51.35 -16.64
N ALA A 191 13.87 52.03 -17.78
CA ALA A 191 12.66 51.95 -18.59
C ALA A 191 12.51 50.56 -19.23
N GLU A 192 13.60 50.00 -19.78
CA GLU A 192 13.56 48.67 -20.37
C GLU A 192 13.27 47.58 -19.33
N VAL A 193 13.88 47.66 -18.14
CA VAL A 193 13.59 46.76 -17.03
C VAL A 193 12.09 46.79 -16.70
N THR A 194 11.48 47.96 -16.64
CA THR A 194 10.04 48.09 -16.39
C THR A 194 9.22 47.37 -17.47
N GLN A 195 9.56 47.56 -18.75
CA GLN A 195 8.87 46.88 -19.85
C GLN A 195 9.07 45.35 -19.80
N LYS A 196 10.31 44.88 -19.67
CA LYS A 196 10.62 43.44 -19.60
C LYS A 196 10.00 42.79 -18.37
N GLN A 197 9.90 43.50 -17.26
CA GLN A 197 9.21 43.03 -16.06
C GLN A 197 7.71 42.80 -16.31
N THR A 198 7.04 43.68 -17.06
CA THR A 198 5.63 43.45 -17.44
C THR A 198 5.45 42.23 -18.33
N GLN A 199 6.33 42.04 -19.32
CA GLN A 199 6.33 40.86 -20.20
C GLN A 199 6.57 39.57 -19.40
N LEU A 200 7.55 39.59 -18.49
CA LEU A 200 7.85 38.46 -17.62
C LEU A 200 6.65 38.09 -16.73
N ASN A 201 5.96 39.09 -16.17
CA ASN A 201 4.76 38.87 -15.36
C ASN A 201 3.62 38.24 -16.17
N GLU A 202 3.44 38.65 -17.43
CA GLU A 202 2.41 38.07 -18.30
C GLU A 202 2.72 36.61 -18.69
N VAL A 203 3.99 36.31 -19.03
CA VAL A 203 4.44 34.94 -19.30
C VAL A 203 4.29 34.07 -18.05
N ARG A 204 4.65 34.61 -16.87
CA ARG A 204 4.49 33.93 -15.58
C ARG A 204 3.01 33.62 -15.31
N ARG A 205 2.11 34.58 -15.52
CA ARG A 205 0.66 34.40 -15.36
C ARG A 205 0.11 33.30 -16.28
N LYS A 206 0.46 33.33 -17.57
CA LYS A 206 0.04 32.29 -18.54
C LYS A 206 0.56 30.91 -18.15
N THR A 207 1.81 30.84 -17.69
CA THR A 207 2.41 29.57 -17.24
C THR A 207 1.69 29.03 -16.01
N GLN A 208 1.39 29.89 -15.03
CA GLN A 208 0.65 29.52 -13.84
C GLN A 208 -0.77 29.00 -14.16
N GLN A 209 -1.47 29.64 -15.10
CA GLN A 209 -2.77 29.18 -15.57
C GLN A 209 -2.70 27.78 -16.19
N ARG A 210 -1.71 27.53 -17.06
CA ARG A 210 -1.50 26.21 -17.66
C ARG A 210 -1.18 25.14 -16.62
N ILE A 211 -0.42 25.48 -15.58
CA ILE A 211 -0.14 24.56 -14.46
C ILE A 211 -1.46 24.19 -13.78
N GLN A 212 -2.28 25.16 -13.39
CA GLN A 212 -3.57 24.92 -12.73
C GLN A 212 -4.52 24.08 -13.58
N GLU A 213 -4.59 24.33 -14.89
CA GLU A 213 -5.40 23.53 -15.81
C GLU A 213 -4.92 22.07 -15.87
N LYS A 214 -3.60 21.85 -15.91
CA LYS A 214 -3.02 20.50 -15.95
C LYS A 214 -3.23 19.78 -14.62
N GLU A 215 -3.10 20.47 -13.49
CA GLU A 215 -3.42 19.92 -12.16
C GLU A 215 -4.90 19.50 -12.06
N LYS A 216 -5.82 20.32 -12.57
CA LYS A 216 -7.25 19.97 -12.63
C LYS A 216 -7.50 18.72 -13.48
N LYS A 217 -6.89 18.64 -14.67
CA LYS A 217 -7.00 17.45 -15.55
C LYS A 217 -6.42 16.19 -14.90
N ILE A 218 -5.33 16.32 -14.14
CA ILE A 218 -4.77 15.20 -13.36
C ILE A 218 -5.78 14.72 -12.31
N GLN A 219 -6.44 15.63 -11.61
CA GLN A 219 -7.46 15.26 -10.61
C GLN A 219 -8.67 14.57 -11.26
N GLU A 220 -9.14 15.06 -12.40
CA GLU A 220 -10.24 14.44 -13.17
C GLU A 220 -9.86 13.03 -13.63
N LEU A 221 -8.65 12.86 -14.18
CA LEU A 221 -8.17 11.55 -14.63
C LEU A 221 -8.02 10.56 -13.47
N LYS A 222 -7.49 11.01 -12.30
CA LYS A 222 -7.42 10.19 -11.09
C LYS A 222 -8.81 9.71 -10.65
N ARG A 223 -9.84 10.57 -10.72
CA ARG A 223 -11.23 10.18 -10.42
C ARG A 223 -11.73 9.15 -11.43
N ALA A 224 -11.52 9.37 -12.73
CA ALA A 224 -11.93 8.43 -13.78
C ALA A 224 -11.30 7.04 -13.61
N VAL A 225 -9.99 6.98 -13.33
CA VAL A 225 -9.27 5.72 -13.07
C VAL A 225 -9.84 5.01 -11.84
N ASN A 226 -10.12 5.74 -10.75
CA ASN A 226 -10.71 5.16 -9.55
C ASN A 226 -12.13 4.64 -9.80
N THR A 227 -12.94 5.35 -10.60
CA THR A 227 -14.28 4.89 -11.00
C THR A 227 -14.19 3.61 -11.82
N LEU A 228 -13.29 3.53 -12.80
CA LEU A 228 -13.06 2.34 -13.61
C LEU A 228 -12.60 1.15 -12.75
N LYS A 229 -11.70 1.39 -11.80
CA LYS A 229 -11.24 0.34 -10.86
C LYS A 229 -12.39 -0.19 -10.02
N ARG A 230 -13.23 0.70 -9.47
CA ARG A 230 -14.40 0.31 -8.67
C ARG A 230 -15.43 -0.45 -9.52
N SER A 231 -15.73 0.01 -10.73
CA SER A 231 -16.68 -0.68 -11.61
C SER A 231 -16.21 -2.07 -12.00
N ALA A 232 -14.92 -2.23 -12.33
CA ALA A 232 -14.33 -3.54 -12.62
C ALA A 232 -14.42 -4.48 -11.40
N GLN A 233 -14.10 -3.98 -10.20
CA GLN A 233 -14.21 -4.75 -8.96
C GLN A 233 -15.67 -5.15 -8.65
N THR A 234 -16.63 -4.27 -8.91
CA THR A 234 -18.05 -4.58 -8.76
C THR A 234 -18.47 -5.72 -9.68
N VAL A 235 -18.08 -5.68 -10.96
CA VAL A 235 -18.37 -6.76 -11.92
C VAL A 235 -17.73 -8.07 -11.50
N VAL A 236 -16.48 -8.05 -11.02
CA VAL A 236 -15.80 -9.26 -10.50
C VAL A 236 -16.57 -9.83 -9.31
N LYS A 237 -16.88 -9.00 -8.30
CA LYS A 237 -17.61 -9.45 -7.11
C LYS A 237 -18.99 -10.04 -7.45
N GLU A 238 -19.69 -9.39 -8.37
CA GLU A 238 -20.99 -9.88 -8.83
C GLU A 238 -20.86 -11.20 -9.59
N SER A 239 -19.85 -11.35 -10.44
CA SER A 239 -19.57 -12.61 -11.12
C SER A 239 -19.22 -13.74 -10.13
N GLU A 240 -18.41 -13.47 -9.10
CA GLU A 240 -18.08 -14.42 -8.05
C GLU A 240 -19.32 -14.86 -7.28
N ARG A 241 -20.21 -13.91 -6.97
CA ARG A 241 -21.50 -14.18 -6.32
C ARG A 241 -22.35 -15.13 -7.16
N ILE A 242 -22.53 -14.83 -8.45
CA ILE A 242 -23.32 -15.66 -9.37
C ILE A 242 -22.73 -17.08 -9.46
N TYR A 243 -21.42 -17.21 -9.65
CA TYR A 243 -20.78 -18.53 -9.71
C TYR A 243 -20.90 -19.29 -8.39
N THR A 244 -20.83 -18.60 -7.25
CA THR A 244 -21.04 -19.22 -5.93
C THR A 244 -22.47 -19.76 -5.79
N GLU A 245 -23.48 -18.98 -6.18
CA GLU A 245 -24.88 -19.41 -6.16
C GLU A 245 -25.13 -20.64 -7.07
N LEU A 246 -24.49 -20.68 -8.23
CA LEU A 246 -24.53 -21.83 -9.14
C LEU A 246 -23.86 -23.07 -8.54
N ILE A 247 -22.67 -22.92 -7.94
CA ILE A 247 -21.98 -24.02 -7.25
C ILE A 247 -22.86 -24.59 -6.13
N CYS A 248 -23.44 -23.72 -5.28
CA CYS A 248 -24.35 -24.14 -4.22
C CYS A 248 -25.55 -24.93 -4.75
N SER A 249 -26.14 -24.49 -5.87
CA SER A 249 -27.27 -25.18 -6.51
C SER A 249 -26.88 -26.57 -7.03
N ILE A 250 -25.70 -26.69 -7.64
CA ILE A 250 -25.16 -27.97 -8.13
C ILE A 250 -24.82 -28.90 -6.96
N GLU A 251 -24.25 -28.38 -5.87
CA GLU A 251 -23.95 -29.15 -4.66
C GLU A 251 -25.21 -29.65 -3.97
N LYS A 252 -26.28 -28.85 -3.92
CA LYS A 252 -27.59 -29.27 -3.43
C LYS A 252 -28.14 -30.43 -4.26
N MET A 253 -28.15 -30.30 -5.58
CA MET A 253 -28.58 -31.37 -6.50
C MET A 253 -27.73 -32.65 -6.32
N ARG A 254 -26.42 -32.51 -6.12
CA ARG A 254 -25.52 -33.65 -5.83
C ARG A 254 -25.93 -34.37 -4.54
N ASN A 255 -26.26 -33.63 -3.48
CA ASN A 255 -26.68 -34.21 -2.21
C ASN A 255 -28.04 -34.90 -2.32
N GLU A 256 -28.99 -34.31 -3.05
CA GLU A 256 -30.31 -34.92 -3.30
C GLU A 256 -30.18 -36.26 -4.04
N VAL A 257 -29.40 -36.30 -5.12
CA VAL A 257 -29.14 -37.55 -5.87
C VAL A 257 -28.48 -38.61 -4.97
N LYS A 258 -27.51 -38.21 -4.14
CA LYS A 258 -26.84 -39.11 -3.19
C LYS A 258 -27.82 -39.72 -2.18
N GLU A 259 -28.71 -38.91 -1.62
CA GLU A 259 -29.70 -39.39 -0.65
C GLU A 259 -30.78 -40.26 -1.31
N LEU A 260 -31.18 -39.99 -2.55
CA LEU A 260 -32.08 -40.87 -3.31
C LEU A 260 -31.46 -42.26 -3.55
N ILE A 261 -30.18 -42.32 -3.92
CA ILE A 261 -29.45 -43.59 -4.12
C ILE A 261 -29.42 -44.38 -2.82
N ARG A 262 -29.04 -43.73 -1.71
CA ARG A 262 -28.96 -44.35 -0.38
C ARG A 262 -30.32 -44.79 0.16
N ALA A 263 -31.37 -44.02 -0.08
CA ALA A 263 -32.73 -44.38 0.32
C ALA A 263 -33.20 -45.64 -0.43
N LYS A 264 -32.94 -45.72 -1.74
CA LYS A 264 -33.23 -46.91 -2.53
C LYS A 264 -32.40 -48.11 -2.07
N GLU A 265 -31.11 -47.94 -1.84
CA GLU A 265 -30.23 -48.98 -1.31
C GLU A 265 -30.76 -49.54 0.01
N ARG A 266 -31.08 -48.68 0.98
CA ARG A 266 -31.66 -49.11 2.27
C ARG A 266 -32.97 -49.88 2.09
N ALA A 267 -33.87 -49.40 1.24
CA ALA A 267 -35.16 -50.05 1.02
C ALA A 267 -34.99 -51.46 0.41
N GLU A 268 -34.07 -51.63 -0.53
CA GLU A 268 -33.76 -52.93 -1.14
C GLU A 268 -33.05 -53.87 -0.14
N LEU A 269 -32.13 -53.34 0.67
CA LEU A 269 -31.46 -54.12 1.72
C LEU A 269 -32.45 -54.60 2.78
N SER A 270 -33.32 -53.73 3.31
CA SER A 270 -34.34 -54.14 4.29
C SER A 270 -35.32 -55.16 3.71
N ARG A 271 -35.63 -55.07 2.41
CA ARG A 271 -36.44 -56.08 1.72
C ARG A 271 -35.72 -57.44 1.65
N ALA A 272 -34.41 -57.45 1.40
CA ALA A 272 -33.60 -58.66 1.35
C ALA A 272 -33.42 -59.28 2.75
N GLU A 273 -33.12 -58.47 3.76
CA GLU A 273 -33.02 -58.87 5.17
C GLU A 273 -34.34 -59.55 5.64
N GLY A 274 -35.50 -58.94 5.36
CA GLY A 274 -36.78 -59.56 5.70
C GLY A 274 -37.11 -60.86 4.95
N LEU A 275 -36.45 -61.15 3.82
CA LEU A 275 -36.54 -62.46 3.16
C LEU A 275 -35.59 -63.48 3.81
N LEU A 276 -34.39 -63.05 4.21
CA LEU A 276 -33.44 -63.88 4.96
C LEU A 276 -34.05 -64.31 6.29
N ASP A 277 -34.62 -63.40 7.07
CA ASP A 277 -35.26 -63.71 8.35
C ASP A 277 -36.36 -64.78 8.20
N LYS A 278 -37.15 -64.70 7.11
CA LYS A 278 -38.20 -65.69 6.81
C LYS A 278 -37.61 -67.07 6.52
N LEU A 279 -36.56 -67.13 5.70
CA LEU A 279 -35.87 -68.39 5.38
C LEU A 279 -35.20 -68.99 6.61
N GLU A 280 -34.57 -68.17 7.44
CA GLU A 280 -33.97 -68.62 8.70
C GLU A 280 -35.02 -69.21 9.64
N GLN A 281 -36.17 -68.55 9.78
CA GLN A 281 -37.28 -69.06 10.58
C GLN A 281 -37.85 -70.37 10.02
N GLU A 282 -38.01 -70.47 8.70
CA GLU A 282 -38.46 -71.70 8.02
C GLU A 282 -37.49 -72.87 8.26
N ILE A 283 -36.17 -72.61 8.23
CA ILE A 283 -35.15 -73.61 8.57
C ILE A 283 -35.27 -74.05 10.03
N VAL A 284 -35.49 -73.13 10.97
CA VAL A 284 -35.70 -73.47 12.39
C VAL A 284 -36.93 -74.36 12.56
N ASP A 285 -38.03 -74.02 11.90
CA ASP A 285 -39.28 -74.79 11.96
C ASP A 285 -39.14 -76.17 11.28
N LEU A 286 -38.38 -76.27 10.18
CA LEU A 286 -38.01 -77.53 9.53
C LEU A 286 -37.14 -78.40 10.45
N LYS A 287 -36.10 -77.83 11.08
CA LYS A 287 -35.23 -78.56 12.02
C LYS A 287 -36.01 -79.08 13.23
N ARG A 288 -36.93 -78.30 13.79
CA ARG A 288 -37.81 -78.78 14.88
C ARG A 288 -38.63 -79.99 14.41
N ARG A 289 -39.27 -79.91 13.24
CA ARG A 289 -40.05 -81.02 12.69
C ARG A 289 -39.20 -82.26 12.42
N ASP A 290 -37.98 -82.09 11.92
CA ASP A 290 -37.02 -83.17 11.70
C ASP A 290 -36.72 -83.91 13.02
N THR A 291 -36.45 -83.17 14.11
CA THR A 291 -36.23 -83.79 15.43
C THR A 291 -37.47 -84.54 15.98
N GLU A 292 -38.68 -84.04 15.71
CA GLU A 292 -39.93 -84.73 16.09
C GLU A 292 -40.12 -86.04 15.30
N LEU A 293 -39.79 -86.01 14.00
CA LEU A 293 -39.81 -87.20 13.13
C LEU A 293 -38.75 -88.23 13.57
N GLU A 294 -37.53 -87.80 13.87
CA GLU A 294 -36.47 -88.68 14.39
C GLU A 294 -36.91 -89.35 15.70
N HIS A 295 -37.45 -88.60 16.66
CA HIS A 295 -37.93 -89.18 17.91
C HIS A 295 -39.05 -90.20 17.70
N LEU A 296 -40.01 -89.90 16.82
CA LEU A 296 -41.11 -90.82 16.51
C LEU A 296 -40.59 -92.11 15.85
N SER A 297 -39.58 -92.03 14.99
CA SER A 297 -39.00 -93.20 14.31
C SER A 297 -38.33 -94.21 15.27
N HIS A 298 -37.85 -93.74 16.43
CA HIS A 298 -37.25 -94.57 17.47
C HIS A 298 -38.24 -95.05 18.54
N THR A 299 -39.55 -94.81 18.36
CA THR A 299 -40.58 -95.23 19.32
C THR A 299 -40.88 -96.74 19.18
N GLU A 300 -40.70 -97.51 20.26
CA GLU A 300 -40.96 -98.96 20.26
C GLU A 300 -42.45 -99.33 20.42
N ASP A 301 -43.30 -98.44 20.97
CA ASP A 301 -44.75 -98.65 21.13
C ASP A 301 -45.51 -98.40 19.79
N PRO A 302 -46.08 -99.45 19.16
CA PRO A 302 -46.79 -99.31 17.89
C PRO A 302 -48.03 -98.42 17.95
N ILE A 303 -48.70 -98.32 19.11
CA ILE A 303 -49.92 -97.53 19.26
C ILE A 303 -49.56 -96.03 19.35
N HIS A 304 -48.51 -95.70 20.11
CA HIS A 304 -47.99 -94.34 20.21
C HIS A 304 -47.48 -93.85 18.84
N PHE A 305 -46.74 -94.69 18.12
CA PHE A 305 -46.28 -94.40 16.75
C PHE A 305 -47.46 -94.06 15.83
N LEU A 306 -48.47 -94.93 15.74
CA LEU A 306 -49.61 -94.74 14.84
C LEU A 306 -50.47 -93.51 15.18
N LYS A 307 -50.63 -93.19 16.48
CA LYS A 307 -51.37 -91.99 16.92
C LYS A 307 -50.65 -90.69 16.53
N HIS A 308 -49.33 -90.64 16.69
CA HIS A 308 -48.57 -89.42 16.43
C HIS A 308 -48.12 -89.26 14.96
N PHE A 309 -47.97 -90.37 14.22
CA PHE A 309 -47.55 -90.37 12.82
C PHE A 309 -48.44 -89.48 11.92
N GLN A 310 -49.76 -89.63 12.04
CA GLN A 310 -50.69 -88.80 11.25
C GLN A 310 -50.65 -87.31 11.62
N SER A 311 -50.31 -86.97 12.87
CA SER A 311 -50.21 -85.57 13.30
C SER A 311 -48.95 -84.91 12.74
N VAL A 312 -47.83 -85.61 12.73
CA VAL A 312 -46.54 -85.07 12.26
C VAL A 312 -46.53 -84.97 10.72
N CYS A 313 -47.05 -85.98 10.02
CA CYS A 313 -47.05 -86.01 8.54
C CYS A 313 -48.08 -85.10 7.87
N LYS A 314 -49.21 -84.73 8.51
CA LYS A 314 -50.21 -83.82 7.93
C LYS A 314 -49.70 -82.40 7.67
N THR A 315 -48.58 -82.01 8.27
CA THR A 315 -47.97 -80.69 8.05
C THR A 315 -47.11 -80.62 6.79
N SER A 316 -46.96 -81.74 6.05
CA SER A 316 -46.15 -81.85 4.84
C SER A 316 -46.82 -81.29 3.57
N GLU A 317 -48.13 -81.05 3.57
CA GLU A 317 -48.87 -80.48 2.43
C GLU A 317 -48.82 -78.93 2.43
N CYS A 318 -47.64 -78.36 2.69
CA CYS A 318 -47.34 -77.04 2.14
C CYS A 318 -46.51 -77.30 0.89
N GLU A 319 -47.21 -77.74 -0.16
CA GLU A 319 -46.68 -77.71 -1.51
C GLU A 319 -46.16 -76.30 -1.80
N GLU A 320 -44.96 -76.29 -2.39
CA GLU A 320 -44.30 -75.13 -2.98
C GLU A 320 -43.82 -74.11 -1.94
N SER A 321 -42.66 -74.42 -1.37
CA SER A 321 -41.59 -73.44 -1.13
C SER A 321 -41.78 -72.27 -2.10
N LEU A 322 -42.26 -71.13 -1.60
CA LEU A 322 -42.35 -69.90 -2.39
C LEU A 322 -41.01 -69.79 -3.09
N ASN A 323 -40.99 -69.86 -4.42
CA ASN A 323 -39.78 -69.57 -5.19
C ASN A 323 -39.43 -68.13 -4.85
N ILE A 324 -38.66 -67.91 -3.77
CA ILE A 324 -38.19 -66.61 -3.29
C ILE A 324 -37.20 -66.15 -4.35
N THR A 325 -37.77 -65.68 -5.44
CA THR A 325 -37.04 -65.18 -6.58
C THR A 325 -36.65 -63.79 -6.16
N MET A 326 -35.42 -63.65 -5.67
CA MET A 326 -34.83 -62.35 -5.41
C MET A 326 -34.82 -61.62 -6.74
N ASN A 327 -35.80 -60.74 -6.94
CA ASN A 327 -35.91 -59.97 -8.17
C ASN A 327 -34.59 -59.21 -8.32
N GLN A 328 -33.87 -59.48 -9.41
CA GLN A 328 -32.47 -59.07 -9.62
C GLN A 328 -32.28 -57.61 -9.20
N CYS A 329 -31.19 -57.37 -8.47
CA CYS A 329 -30.87 -56.07 -7.88
C CYS A 329 -31.11 -54.93 -8.89
N PRO A 330 -31.91 -53.90 -8.55
CA PRO A 330 -32.29 -52.88 -9.52
C PRO A 330 -31.06 -52.14 -10.04
N SER A 331 -30.86 -52.22 -11.36
CA SER A 331 -29.72 -51.57 -12.02
C SER A 331 -29.73 -50.05 -11.82
N TYR A 332 -28.62 -49.50 -11.33
CA TYR A 332 -28.38 -48.05 -11.25
C TYR A 332 -27.93 -47.45 -12.60
N ASP A 333 -27.94 -48.23 -13.68
CA ASP A 333 -27.50 -47.78 -15.01
C ASP A 333 -28.32 -46.58 -15.53
N GLY A 334 -29.62 -46.55 -15.24
CA GLY A 334 -30.48 -45.41 -15.59
C GLY A 334 -30.05 -44.10 -14.92
N VAL A 335 -29.62 -44.16 -13.65
CA VAL A 335 -29.10 -43.01 -12.90
C VAL A 335 -27.77 -42.56 -13.50
N ARG A 336 -26.86 -43.50 -13.76
CA ARG A 336 -25.54 -43.22 -14.37
C ARG A 336 -25.68 -42.57 -15.75
N LYS A 337 -26.53 -43.10 -16.62
CA LYS A 337 -26.81 -42.53 -17.96
C LYS A 337 -27.40 -41.13 -17.86
N SER A 338 -28.35 -40.92 -16.95
CA SER A 338 -28.97 -39.60 -16.73
C SER A 338 -27.96 -38.55 -16.24
N LEU A 339 -27.09 -38.92 -15.30
CA LEU A 339 -26.02 -38.04 -14.81
C LEU A 339 -24.96 -37.73 -15.89
N SER A 340 -24.64 -38.71 -16.74
CA SER A 340 -23.71 -38.52 -17.87
C SER A 340 -24.29 -37.55 -18.91
N ARG A 341 -25.60 -37.65 -19.19
CA ARG A 341 -26.31 -36.71 -20.06
C ARG A 341 -26.33 -35.31 -19.46
N LEU A 342 -26.67 -35.18 -18.18
CA LEU A 342 -26.68 -33.90 -17.47
C LEU A 342 -25.31 -33.21 -17.49
N LYS A 343 -24.23 -33.95 -17.24
CA LYS A 343 -22.85 -33.45 -17.34
C LYS A 343 -22.59 -32.84 -18.72
N THR A 344 -22.88 -33.60 -19.78
CA THR A 344 -22.63 -33.17 -21.17
C THR A 344 -23.44 -31.91 -21.51
N GLN A 345 -24.70 -31.83 -21.06
CA GLN A 345 -25.55 -30.66 -21.27
C GLN A 345 -25.01 -29.41 -20.56
N LEU A 346 -24.58 -29.53 -19.29
CA LEU A 346 -24.00 -28.43 -18.53
C LEU A 346 -22.68 -27.95 -19.14
N GLU A 347 -21.80 -28.86 -19.53
CA GLU A 347 -20.53 -28.51 -20.18
C GLU A 347 -20.75 -27.74 -21.48
N ASN A 348 -21.70 -28.18 -22.32
CA ASN A 348 -22.02 -27.50 -23.56
C ASN A 348 -22.68 -26.14 -23.32
N PHE A 349 -23.62 -26.06 -22.37
CA PHE A 349 -24.25 -24.80 -21.98
C PHE A 349 -23.21 -23.77 -21.52
N CYS A 350 -22.31 -24.16 -20.61
CA CYS A 350 -21.29 -23.25 -20.10
C CYS A 350 -20.30 -22.81 -21.20
N LYS A 351 -19.95 -23.69 -22.14
CA LYS A 351 -19.09 -23.32 -23.30
C LYS A 351 -19.77 -22.28 -24.19
N GLU A 352 -21.06 -22.42 -24.47
CA GLU A 352 -21.78 -21.48 -25.32
C GLU A 352 -22.01 -20.13 -24.64
N GLU A 353 -22.41 -20.14 -23.36
CA GLU A 353 -22.63 -18.90 -22.62
C GLU A 353 -21.33 -18.13 -22.38
N PHE A 354 -20.21 -18.83 -22.15
CA PHE A 354 -18.92 -18.15 -21.98
C PHE A 354 -18.49 -17.38 -23.24
N LYS A 355 -18.74 -17.92 -24.44
CA LYS A 355 -18.47 -17.23 -25.72
C LYS A 355 -19.27 -15.94 -25.87
N ARG A 356 -20.42 -15.82 -25.19
CA ARG A 356 -21.33 -14.68 -25.27
C ARG A 356 -20.94 -13.54 -24.33
N ILE A 357 -20.00 -13.75 -23.40
CA ILE A 357 -19.57 -12.71 -22.46
C ILE A 357 -18.78 -11.63 -23.23
N PRO A 358 -19.28 -10.39 -23.34
CA PRO A 358 -18.59 -9.33 -24.04
C PRO A 358 -17.43 -8.83 -23.19
N LEU A 359 -16.20 -9.29 -23.48
CA LEU A 359 -15.00 -8.64 -22.98
C LEU A 359 -14.79 -7.34 -23.78
N HIS A 360 -15.31 -6.23 -23.26
CA HIS A 360 -15.05 -4.92 -23.85
C HIS A 360 -13.58 -4.54 -23.71
N GLY A 361 -12.83 -4.76 -24.79
CA GLY A 361 -11.48 -4.24 -24.97
C GLY A 361 -10.89 -4.76 -26.27
N ASN A 362 -10.59 -3.85 -27.21
CA ASN A 362 -9.83 -4.12 -28.43
C ASN A 362 -8.37 -4.50 -28.09
N SER A 363 -8.19 -5.67 -27.48
CA SER A 363 -6.90 -6.31 -27.26
C SER A 363 -6.83 -7.55 -28.15
N PRO A 364 -5.75 -7.77 -28.91
CA PRO A 364 -5.57 -8.97 -29.74
C PRO A 364 -5.41 -10.28 -28.93
N GLN A 365 -5.52 -10.24 -27.60
CA GLN A 365 -5.32 -11.40 -26.71
C GLN A 365 -6.61 -12.19 -26.40
N SER A 366 -7.75 -11.87 -27.00
CA SER A 366 -9.01 -12.60 -26.78
C SER A 366 -8.99 -14.05 -27.27
N SER A 367 -7.93 -14.51 -27.93
CA SER A 367 -7.81 -15.83 -28.54
C SER A 367 -7.29 -16.96 -27.63
N LEU A 368 -6.97 -16.71 -26.35
CA LEU A 368 -6.26 -17.69 -25.51
C LEU A 368 -7.04 -18.34 -24.36
N PHE A 369 -8.32 -18.00 -24.13
CA PHE A 369 -9.12 -18.70 -23.12
C PHE A 369 -9.78 -19.96 -23.67
N LYS A 370 -9.03 -21.06 -23.75
CA LYS A 370 -9.64 -22.39 -23.74
C LYS A 370 -10.14 -22.68 -22.32
N ILE A 371 -11.45 -22.65 -22.11
CA ILE A 371 -12.03 -23.31 -20.93
C ILE A 371 -11.99 -24.81 -21.20
N GLU A 372 -10.91 -25.44 -20.77
CA GLU A 372 -10.87 -26.88 -20.62
C GLU A 372 -11.66 -27.23 -19.35
N PHE A 373 -12.85 -27.81 -19.53
CA PHE A 373 -13.60 -28.48 -18.46
C PHE A 373 -12.91 -29.80 -18.09
N GLU A 374 -11.60 -29.76 -17.86
CA GLU A 374 -10.89 -30.88 -17.26
C GLU A 374 -11.13 -30.83 -15.77
N CYS A 375 -12.19 -31.51 -15.34
CA CYS A 375 -12.25 -31.98 -13.96
C CYS A 375 -11.13 -33.02 -13.80
N SER A 376 -9.92 -32.55 -13.52
CA SER A 376 -8.92 -33.39 -12.86
C SER A 376 -9.63 -34.01 -11.68
N THR A 377 -9.73 -35.33 -11.67
CA THR A 377 -10.18 -36.17 -10.55
C THR A 377 -9.20 -36.08 -9.39
N ARG A 378 -8.93 -34.85 -8.94
CA ARG A 378 -8.20 -34.50 -7.73
C ARG A 378 -9.26 -34.00 -6.76
N THR A 379 -9.88 -34.97 -6.11
CA THR A 379 -10.67 -34.88 -4.89
C THR A 379 -10.52 -33.54 -4.18
N ARG A 380 -11.54 -32.67 -4.26
CA ARG A 380 -11.76 -31.56 -3.32
C ARG A 380 -12.30 -32.14 -2.00
N LEU A 381 -11.44 -32.88 -1.30
CA LEU A 381 -11.53 -33.05 0.14
C LEU A 381 -10.38 -32.24 0.72
N SER A 382 -10.75 -31.22 1.49
CA SER A 382 -9.94 -30.22 2.19
C SER A 382 -9.14 -29.23 1.32
N GLU A 383 -9.36 -27.94 1.59
CA GLU A 383 -8.28 -26.96 1.57
C GLU A 383 -7.12 -27.57 2.36
N GLN A 384 -6.09 -28.03 1.66
CA GLN A 384 -4.91 -28.60 2.31
C GLN A 384 -4.20 -27.48 3.06
N MET A 385 -4.32 -27.51 4.38
CA MET A 385 -3.50 -26.70 5.28
C MET A 385 -2.04 -26.79 4.83
N PRO A 386 -1.29 -25.66 4.80
CA PRO A 386 0.10 -25.66 4.36
C PRO A 386 0.89 -26.72 5.14
N GLY A 387 1.55 -27.64 4.41
CA GLY A 387 2.29 -28.75 5.02
C GLY A 387 3.31 -28.22 6.03
N VAL A 388 3.28 -28.74 7.27
CA VAL A 388 4.22 -28.36 8.33
C VAL A 388 5.33 -29.42 8.40
N HIS A 389 6.54 -29.03 8.03
CA HIS A 389 7.72 -29.91 8.02
C HIS A 389 8.42 -29.92 9.39
N HIS A 390 7.94 -30.78 10.29
CA HIS A 390 8.53 -31.00 11.61
C HIS A 390 9.96 -31.56 11.52
N GLY A 391 10.87 -31.06 12.37
CA GLY A 391 12.29 -31.46 12.39
C GLY A 391 13.19 -30.71 11.41
N PHE A 392 12.64 -29.80 10.60
CA PHE A 392 13.42 -29.00 9.63
C PHE A 392 13.38 -27.52 10.00
N LYS A 393 14.58 -26.93 10.13
CA LYS A 393 14.79 -25.49 10.40
C LYS A 393 15.24 -24.76 9.14
N CYS A 394 14.64 -23.62 8.83
CA CYS A 394 15.08 -22.76 7.75
C CYS A 394 16.48 -22.19 8.07
N SER A 395 17.46 -22.45 7.21
CA SER A 395 18.85 -22.00 7.38
C SER A 395 19.02 -20.48 7.36
N ASN A 396 18.05 -19.73 6.80
CA ASN A 396 18.16 -18.27 6.68
C ASN A 396 17.32 -17.52 7.74
N CYS A 397 16.04 -17.87 7.93
CA CYS A 397 15.18 -17.20 8.92
C CYS A 397 15.00 -17.95 10.23
N LEU A 398 15.67 -19.10 10.40
CA LEU A 398 15.62 -19.96 11.60
C LEU A 398 14.23 -20.52 11.96
N MET A 399 13.24 -20.36 11.09
CA MET A 399 11.89 -20.91 11.25
C MET A 399 11.94 -22.44 11.41
N ASN A 400 11.37 -22.94 12.50
CA ASN A 400 11.25 -24.36 12.81
C ASN A 400 9.93 -24.60 13.59
N PRO A 401 9.02 -25.46 13.12
CA PRO A 401 9.07 -26.20 11.85
C PRO A 401 8.84 -25.29 10.63
N ILE A 402 9.37 -25.67 9.46
CA ILE A 402 9.11 -24.94 8.21
C ILE A 402 7.62 -25.11 7.85
N GLN A 403 6.92 -23.97 7.69
CA GLN A 403 5.52 -23.92 7.27
C GLN A 403 5.42 -23.69 5.75
N GLY A 404 4.64 -24.53 5.07
CA GLY A 404 4.51 -24.49 3.62
C GLY A 404 5.66 -25.20 2.90
N PRO A 405 5.88 -24.93 1.59
CA PRO A 405 6.89 -25.62 0.80
C PRO A 405 8.31 -25.49 1.38
N ARG A 406 8.98 -26.63 1.55
CA ARG A 406 10.39 -26.72 1.96
C ARG A 406 11.28 -26.89 0.74
N PHE A 407 12.38 -26.14 0.69
CA PHE A 407 13.39 -26.25 -0.37
C PHE A 407 14.70 -26.79 0.23
N LYS A 408 15.18 -27.95 -0.23
CA LYS A 408 16.44 -28.55 0.23
C LYS A 408 17.53 -28.30 -0.82
N SER A 409 18.68 -27.78 -0.41
CA SER A 409 19.83 -27.68 -1.32
C SER A 409 20.37 -29.08 -1.67
N GLN A 410 20.74 -29.28 -2.94
CA GLN A 410 21.39 -30.50 -3.40
C GLN A 410 22.89 -30.53 -3.07
N SER A 411 23.53 -29.36 -2.95
CA SER A 411 24.96 -29.19 -2.71
C SER A 411 25.32 -29.04 -1.23
N ALA A 412 24.38 -28.58 -0.40
CA ALA A 412 24.58 -28.29 1.01
C ALA A 412 23.42 -28.82 1.86
N ASN A 413 23.66 -29.11 3.13
CA ASN A 413 22.60 -29.52 4.07
C ASN A 413 21.76 -28.30 4.55
N MET A 414 21.30 -27.48 3.61
CA MET A 414 20.51 -26.27 3.86
C MET A 414 19.04 -26.50 3.51
N ASN A 415 18.16 -26.01 4.38
CA ASN A 415 16.72 -26.01 4.16
C ASN A 415 16.22 -24.57 4.12
N LEU A 416 15.40 -24.21 3.14
CA LEU A 416 14.81 -22.88 3.04
C LEU A 416 13.29 -22.97 3.08
N CYS A 417 12.64 -22.05 3.78
CA CYS A 417 11.22 -21.81 3.61
C CYS A 417 10.96 -21.03 2.31
N GLN A 418 9.73 -21.09 1.81
CA GLN A 418 9.33 -20.41 0.58
C GLN A 418 9.75 -18.93 0.52
N ARG A 419 9.58 -18.18 1.61
CA ARG A 419 9.94 -16.76 1.66
C ARG A 419 11.44 -16.54 1.49
N CYS A 420 12.26 -17.39 2.09
CA CYS A 420 13.72 -17.30 1.99
C CYS A 420 14.24 -17.79 0.65
N TYR A 421 13.59 -18.79 0.05
CA TYR A 421 13.89 -19.24 -1.31
C TYR A 421 13.60 -18.15 -2.35
N GLN A 422 12.42 -17.51 -2.29
CA GLN A 422 12.01 -16.45 -3.22
C GLN A 422 12.85 -15.17 -3.12
N LYS A 423 13.40 -14.88 -1.94
CA LYS A 423 14.28 -13.71 -1.70
C LYS A 423 15.73 -13.95 -2.11
N ARG A 424 16.10 -15.15 -2.54
CA ARG A 424 17.48 -15.44 -2.96
C ARG A 424 17.75 -14.79 -4.32
N ILE A 425 18.75 -13.91 -4.37
CA ILE A 425 19.34 -13.45 -5.62
C ILE A 425 19.97 -14.68 -6.28
N ARG A 426 19.48 -15.07 -7.46
CA ARG A 426 19.95 -16.25 -8.20
C ARG A 426 21.46 -16.10 -8.47
N LEU A 427 22.29 -16.84 -7.75
CA LEU A 427 23.67 -17.16 -8.13
C LEU A 427 23.72 -18.61 -8.64
N PRO A 428 24.58 -18.96 -9.61
CA PRO A 428 24.28 -20.03 -10.57
C PRO A 428 24.54 -21.48 -10.12
N LEU A 429 24.76 -21.79 -8.83
CA LEU A 429 25.38 -23.08 -8.46
C LEU A 429 24.62 -23.97 -7.46
N ASP A 430 23.52 -23.52 -6.87
CA ASP A 430 22.73 -24.38 -5.97
C ASP A 430 21.35 -24.72 -6.54
N LEU A 431 21.17 -25.98 -6.95
CA LEU A 431 19.86 -26.55 -7.24
C LEU A 431 19.14 -26.89 -5.94
N PHE A 432 17.83 -26.63 -5.89
CA PHE A 432 16.98 -26.94 -4.73
C PHE A 432 15.83 -27.87 -5.13
N ASP A 433 15.65 -28.92 -4.35
CA ASP A 433 14.49 -29.79 -4.43
C ASP A 433 13.34 -29.18 -3.62
N ARG A 434 12.17 -29.05 -4.24
CA ARG A 434 10.95 -28.53 -3.62
C ARG A 434 10.10 -29.67 -3.06
N PHE A 435 9.72 -29.56 -1.79
CA PHE A 435 8.83 -30.48 -1.10
C PHE A 435 7.60 -29.72 -0.62
N ASP A 436 6.44 -29.99 -1.23
CA ASP A 436 5.17 -29.32 -0.88
C ASP A 436 4.45 -29.97 0.32
N LYS A 437 4.79 -31.22 0.66
CA LYS A 437 4.22 -31.97 1.80
C LYS A 437 5.32 -32.73 2.55
N PRO A 438 5.16 -32.99 3.86
CA PRO A 438 6.07 -33.87 4.59
C PRO A 438 5.96 -35.29 4.02
N ASN A 439 7.08 -35.94 3.74
CA ASN A 439 7.08 -37.37 3.39
C ASN A 439 6.74 -38.18 4.65
N TYR A 440 5.50 -38.67 4.74
CA TYR A 440 5.05 -39.59 5.79
C TYR A 440 5.15 -41.05 5.31
N PHE A 441 6.35 -41.60 5.20
CA PHE A 441 6.66 -43.03 5.10
C PHE A 441 8.14 -43.15 5.53
N ILE A 442 8.61 -43.94 6.49
CA ILE A 442 8.30 -45.30 6.93
C ILE A 442 8.71 -45.41 8.41
N ASN A 443 7.84 -45.95 9.28
CA ASN A 443 8.23 -46.72 10.46
C ASN A 443 7.06 -47.63 10.84
N GLN A 444 6.84 -48.65 10.01
CA GLN A 444 6.17 -49.87 10.43
C GLN A 444 7.21 -50.97 10.54
N GLY A 445 7.52 -51.34 11.79
CA GLY A 445 7.86 -52.68 12.27
C GLY A 445 9.03 -53.44 11.64
N ILE A 446 10.13 -53.55 12.39
CA ILE A 446 10.88 -54.80 12.48
C ILE A 446 11.08 -55.12 13.97
N PHE A 447 10.15 -55.90 14.52
CA PHE A 447 10.46 -56.89 15.55
C PHE A 447 10.85 -58.17 14.80
N ARG A 448 12.09 -58.64 14.97
CA ARG A 448 12.43 -60.07 14.86
C ARG A 448 13.76 -60.33 15.60
N LYS A 449 13.58 -61.00 16.74
CA LYS A 449 14.52 -61.72 17.62
C LYS A 449 15.62 -60.91 18.30
#